data_AF-A0A2M8GLI4-F1
#
_entry.id   AF-A0A2M8GLI4-F1
#
_cell.length_a   1.000
_cell.length_b   1.000
_cell.length_c   1.000
_cell.angle_alpha   90.00
_cell.angle_beta   90.00
_cell.angle_gamma   90.00
#
_symmetry.space_group_name_H-M   'P 1'
#
loop_
_entity.id
_entity.type
_entity.pdbx_description
1 polymer ?
#
loop_
_entity_poly.entity_id
_entity_poly.type
_entity_poly.pdbx_seq_one_letter_code
_entity_poly.pdbx_strand_id
1 'polypeptide(L)'
;MRISNLIIKGLDKNASDKQLSSVIKEVFLKASKNIFWLKKGDKVLLKPALNSPDPYPATTHPLAIKVISEIIEDRGGEVIVGDQSGVEYVFHSPKGVLHGSSAKNFIKSGMGSSKMNFVGFETSDWDKDFKLFKSNKTTSWKSGFFTTRWIDKIDHIINLPRLSTHAQAGVSLGFKNWVGLLREDSRMKFHYNGPFSWLMRDRAHKLDVKDNLKNRFIERIVEIGLAVKSKLRLTLFVGTKAQATLGPDKKIMSISSKIVTPDQGLVFASDNPVASEVLALAFLTYLYQKLPITNKILQKILIFFNSQIKELGVESVWENKLIKHALKINLGDKLFQIVYFDVPKNIQNELNYQLNV
;
A
#
# COMPACT_ATOMS: atom_id res chain seq x y z
N MET A 1 7.68 -12.29 24.08
CA MET A 1 7.32 -11.60 22.83
C MET A 1 7.44 -12.57 21.68
N ARG A 2 6.45 -12.66 20.78
CA ARG A 2 6.56 -13.48 19.58
C ARG A 2 7.31 -12.68 18.52
N ILE A 3 8.46 -13.18 18.07
CA ILE A 3 9.23 -12.54 16.99
C ILE A 3 8.50 -12.78 15.66
N SER A 4 8.31 -11.72 14.88
CA SER A 4 7.72 -11.80 13.54
C SER A 4 8.74 -12.29 12.53
N ASN A 5 8.30 -13.03 11.51
CA ASN A 5 9.17 -13.42 10.40
C ASN A 5 8.91 -12.50 9.21
N LEU A 6 9.99 -12.03 8.59
CA LEU A 6 9.99 -11.40 7.28
C LEU A 6 10.49 -12.43 6.27
N ILE A 7 9.55 -13.07 5.58
CA ILE A 7 9.84 -14.10 4.59
C ILE A 7 10.11 -13.42 3.26
N ILE A 8 11.25 -13.74 2.62
CA ILE A 8 11.68 -13.14 1.37
C ILE A 8 12.07 -14.27 0.41
N LYS A 9 11.41 -14.34 -0.73
CA LYS A 9 11.74 -15.30 -1.79
C LYS A 9 12.12 -14.59 -3.08
N GLY A 10 13.26 -14.97 -3.65
CA GLY A 10 13.71 -14.49 -4.94
C GLY A 10 13.04 -15.24 -6.08
N LEU A 11 12.90 -14.56 -7.22
CA LEU A 11 12.34 -15.11 -8.44
C LEU A 11 13.09 -14.52 -9.65
N ASP A 12 13.50 -15.38 -10.59
CA ASP A 12 14.13 -14.95 -11.84
C ASP A 12 13.15 -14.12 -12.70
N LYS A 13 13.66 -13.10 -13.40
CA LYS A 13 12.85 -12.21 -14.27
C LYS A 13 12.04 -12.94 -15.35
N ASN A 14 12.51 -14.11 -15.80
CA ASN A 14 11.88 -14.91 -16.85
C ASN A 14 10.97 -16.00 -16.27
N ALA A 15 10.74 -16.01 -14.96
CA ALA A 15 9.87 -16.99 -14.34
C ALA A 15 8.44 -16.89 -14.89
N SER A 16 7.86 -18.06 -15.15
CA SER A 16 6.47 -18.20 -15.58
C SER A 16 5.48 -17.78 -14.49
N ASP A 17 4.25 -17.48 -14.89
CA ASP A 17 3.13 -17.22 -13.97
C ASP A 17 2.89 -18.39 -13.00
N LYS A 18 3.16 -19.62 -13.42
CA LYS A 18 3.07 -20.82 -12.55
C LYS A 18 4.12 -20.79 -11.44
N GLN A 19 5.36 -20.43 -11.79
CA GLN A 19 6.44 -20.28 -10.80
C GLN A 19 6.14 -19.12 -9.84
N LEU A 20 5.71 -17.96 -10.36
CA LEU A 20 5.33 -16.83 -9.52
C LEU A 20 4.17 -17.18 -8.59
N SER A 21 3.15 -17.89 -9.09
CA SER A 21 2.01 -18.33 -8.25
C SER A 21 2.47 -19.27 -7.12
N SER A 22 3.39 -20.19 -7.41
CA SER A 22 3.99 -21.07 -6.40
C SER A 22 4.74 -20.27 -5.33
N VAL A 23 5.55 -19.29 -5.75
CA VAL A 23 6.30 -18.42 -4.84
C VAL A 23 5.37 -17.57 -3.97
N ILE A 24 4.31 -16.98 -4.54
CA ILE A 24 3.30 -16.23 -3.78
C ILE A 24 2.67 -17.13 -2.72
N LYS A 25 2.24 -18.34 -3.09
CA LYS A 25 1.65 -19.32 -2.17
C LYS A 25 2.60 -19.66 -1.03
N GLU A 26 3.86 -19.97 -1.35
CA GLU A 26 4.86 -20.34 -0.36
C GLU A 26 5.15 -19.21 0.63
N VAL A 27 5.42 -17.99 0.13
CA VAL A 27 5.69 -16.82 0.98
C VAL A 27 4.47 -16.48 1.84
N PHE A 28 3.27 -16.50 1.25
CA PHE A 28 2.02 -16.25 1.97
C PHE A 28 1.82 -17.25 3.11
N LEU A 29 1.93 -18.55 2.85
CA LEU A 29 1.74 -19.59 3.87
C LEU A 29 2.82 -19.56 4.95
N LYS A 30 4.10 -19.39 4.60
CA LYS A 30 5.19 -19.28 5.59
C LYS A 30 5.01 -18.05 6.49
N ALA A 31 4.75 -16.88 5.92
CA ALA A 31 4.65 -15.64 6.68
C ALA A 31 3.37 -15.56 7.52
N SER A 32 2.26 -16.13 7.03
CA SER A 32 0.99 -16.22 7.77
C SER A 32 0.90 -17.42 8.72
N LYS A 33 1.96 -18.24 8.80
CA LYS A 33 2.04 -19.43 9.65
C LYS A 33 0.92 -20.42 9.33
N ASN A 34 0.81 -20.75 8.04
CA ASN A 34 -0.21 -21.61 7.44
C ASN A 34 -1.64 -21.16 7.73
N ILE A 35 -1.86 -19.84 7.84
CA ILE A 35 -3.16 -19.20 8.10
C ILE A 35 -3.95 -19.86 9.25
N PHE A 36 -3.27 -20.26 10.32
CA PHE A 36 -3.88 -20.90 11.50
C PHE A 36 -5.00 -20.09 12.17
N TRP A 37 -5.07 -18.80 11.86
CA TRP A 37 -6.07 -17.86 12.37
C TRP A 37 -7.41 -17.95 11.63
N LEU A 38 -7.46 -18.57 10.44
CA LEU A 38 -8.66 -18.64 9.60
C LEU A 38 -9.56 -19.80 10.01
N LYS A 39 -10.84 -19.53 10.20
CA LYS A 39 -11.90 -20.51 10.40
C LYS A 39 -12.85 -20.53 9.20
N LYS A 40 -13.57 -21.63 9.03
CA LYS A 40 -14.61 -21.75 7.99
C LYS A 40 -15.69 -20.68 8.21
N GLY A 41 -16.02 -19.94 7.15
CA GLY A 41 -16.98 -18.83 7.17
C GLY A 41 -16.39 -17.48 7.55
N ASP A 42 -15.12 -17.40 7.98
CA ASP A 42 -14.48 -16.11 8.26
C ASP A 42 -14.34 -15.29 6.97
N LYS A 43 -14.64 -14.00 7.08
CA LYS A 43 -14.54 -13.04 5.97
C LYS A 43 -13.16 -12.40 5.93
N VAL A 44 -12.47 -12.53 4.80
CA VAL A 44 -11.14 -11.98 4.59
C VAL A 44 -11.18 -10.88 3.53
N LEU A 45 -10.80 -9.67 3.93
CA LEU A 45 -10.57 -8.56 3.01
C LEU A 45 -9.16 -8.65 2.43
N LEU A 46 -9.07 -8.82 1.11
CA LEU A 46 -7.87 -8.51 0.34
C LEU A 46 -7.91 -7.04 -0.04
N LYS A 47 -6.95 -6.26 0.48
CA LYS A 47 -6.83 -4.83 0.19
C LYS A 47 -5.74 -4.59 -0.86
N PRO A 48 -6.07 -4.53 -2.16
CA PRO A 48 -5.09 -4.19 -3.19
C PRO A 48 -4.72 -2.70 -3.12
N ALA A 49 -3.79 -2.30 -3.98
CA ALA A 49 -3.47 -0.93 -4.33
C ALA A 49 -4.12 -0.62 -5.69
N LEU A 50 -5.23 0.12 -5.65
CA LEU A 50 -5.97 0.60 -6.80
C LEU A 50 -6.01 2.13 -6.76
N ASN A 51 -5.27 2.80 -7.64
CA ASN A 51 -5.36 4.26 -7.82
C ASN A 51 -6.07 4.63 -9.13
N SER A 52 -5.74 3.93 -10.20
CA SER A 52 -6.13 4.22 -11.57
C SER A 52 -6.32 2.90 -12.34
N PRO A 53 -6.82 2.92 -13.59
CA PRO A 53 -6.95 1.71 -14.40
C PRO A 53 -5.60 1.19 -14.94
N ASP A 54 -4.47 1.79 -14.56
CA ASP A 54 -3.15 1.36 -15.00
C ASP A 54 -2.83 -0.05 -14.46
N PRO A 55 -2.31 -0.97 -15.30
CA PRO A 55 -1.95 -2.30 -14.82
C PRO A 55 -0.66 -2.26 -13.99
N TYR A 56 -0.39 -3.37 -13.29
CA TYR A 56 0.86 -3.63 -12.56
C TYR A 56 2.10 -3.11 -13.34
N PRO A 57 3.06 -2.41 -12.69
CA PRO A 57 3.21 -2.18 -11.25
C PRO A 57 2.55 -0.91 -10.68
N ALA A 58 1.69 -0.23 -11.46
CA ALA A 58 0.91 0.89 -10.92
C ALA A 58 -0.18 0.42 -9.93
N THR A 59 -0.55 -0.86 -9.97
CA THR A 59 -1.51 -1.50 -9.09
C THR A 59 -0.94 -2.79 -8.49
N THR A 60 -1.68 -3.48 -7.62
CA THR A 60 -1.28 -4.81 -7.10
C THR A 60 -1.07 -5.81 -8.23
N HIS A 61 -0.16 -6.76 -8.02
CA HIS A 61 0.03 -7.85 -8.96
C HIS A 61 -1.22 -8.76 -9.01
N PRO A 62 -1.85 -9.01 -10.18
CA PRO A 62 -3.08 -9.80 -10.28
C PRO A 62 -2.98 -11.20 -9.67
N LEU A 63 -1.85 -11.90 -9.91
CA LEU A 63 -1.62 -13.23 -9.31
C LEU A 63 -1.59 -13.23 -7.79
N ALA A 64 -1.23 -12.12 -7.12
CA ALA A 64 -1.29 -12.06 -5.66
C ALA A 64 -2.74 -12.15 -5.17
N ILE A 65 -3.64 -11.45 -5.84
CA ILE A 65 -5.07 -11.48 -5.53
C ILE A 65 -5.61 -12.88 -5.81
N LYS A 66 -5.38 -13.41 -7.02
CA LYS A 66 -5.87 -14.73 -7.43
C LYS A 66 -5.41 -15.84 -6.47
N VAL A 67 -4.10 -16.00 -6.29
CA VAL A 67 -3.52 -17.10 -5.51
C VAL A 67 -3.96 -17.03 -4.05
N ILE A 68 -3.99 -15.84 -3.45
CA ILE A 68 -4.40 -15.70 -2.05
C ILE A 68 -5.90 -15.95 -1.90
N SER A 69 -6.72 -15.53 -2.87
CA SER A 69 -8.17 -15.80 -2.85
C SER A 69 -8.42 -17.31 -2.84
N GLU A 70 -7.82 -18.05 -3.79
CA GLU A 70 -7.94 -19.50 -3.90
C GLU A 70 -7.50 -20.20 -2.59
N ILE A 71 -6.38 -19.80 -1.98
CA ILE A 71 -5.89 -20.41 -0.72
C ILE A 71 -6.86 -20.21 0.46
N ILE A 72 -7.54 -19.06 0.52
CA ILE A 72 -8.51 -18.74 1.58
C ILE A 72 -9.80 -19.51 1.36
N GLU A 73 -10.31 -19.49 0.13
CA GLU A 73 -11.55 -20.19 -0.27
C GLU A 73 -11.41 -21.71 -0.11
N ASP A 74 -10.26 -22.29 -0.46
CA ASP A 74 -9.94 -23.71 -0.25
C ASP A 74 -9.97 -24.12 1.23
N ARG A 75 -9.75 -23.17 2.15
CA ARG A 75 -9.88 -23.39 3.61
C ARG A 75 -11.25 -23.00 4.16
N GLY A 76 -12.20 -22.68 3.28
CA GLY A 76 -13.57 -22.33 3.63
C GLY A 76 -13.75 -20.90 4.14
N GLY A 77 -12.78 -20.00 3.93
CA GLY A 77 -12.97 -18.58 4.18
C GLY A 77 -13.69 -17.88 3.01
N GLU A 78 -14.33 -16.75 3.29
CA GLU A 78 -14.99 -15.93 2.28
C GLU A 78 -14.09 -14.76 1.88
N VAL A 79 -13.80 -14.61 0.59
CA VAL A 79 -12.93 -13.54 0.08
C VAL A 79 -13.74 -12.33 -0.39
N ILE A 80 -13.33 -11.16 0.08
CA ILE A 80 -13.77 -9.86 -0.43
C ILE A 80 -12.53 -9.12 -0.90
N VAL A 81 -12.53 -8.62 -2.14
CA VAL A 81 -11.50 -7.69 -2.61
C VAL A 81 -12.06 -6.29 -2.51
N GLY A 82 -11.38 -5.35 -1.85
CA GLY A 82 -11.98 -4.03 -1.65
C GLY A 82 -10.97 -2.90 -1.66
N ASP A 83 -11.24 -1.86 -2.46
CA ASP A 83 -10.47 -0.62 -2.49
C ASP A 83 -11.29 0.54 -3.06
N GLN A 84 -10.74 1.74 -3.05
CA GLN A 84 -11.27 2.94 -3.69
C GLN A 84 -10.17 3.62 -4.51
N SER A 85 -10.41 3.80 -5.82
CA SER A 85 -9.52 4.51 -6.75
C SER A 85 -9.22 5.93 -6.29
N GLY A 86 -8.15 6.51 -6.83
CA GLY A 86 -7.69 7.85 -6.52
C GLY A 86 -8.74 8.93 -6.80
N VAL A 87 -8.48 10.13 -6.28
CA VAL A 87 -9.41 11.26 -6.36
C VAL A 87 -9.79 11.61 -7.80
N GLU A 88 -8.94 11.38 -8.79
CA GLU A 88 -9.29 11.59 -10.20
C GLU A 88 -10.51 10.76 -10.64
N TYR A 89 -10.67 9.54 -10.10
CA TYR A 89 -11.65 8.54 -10.52
C TYR A 89 -12.86 8.43 -9.60
N VAL A 90 -12.80 9.07 -8.43
CA VAL A 90 -13.80 8.99 -7.38
C VAL A 90 -14.05 10.36 -6.78
N PHE A 91 -15.32 10.72 -6.65
CA PHE A 91 -15.79 11.81 -5.82
C PHE A 91 -17.14 11.45 -5.21
N HIS A 92 -17.13 11.12 -3.92
CA HIS A 92 -18.30 10.83 -3.12
C HIS A 92 -18.61 12.04 -2.22
N SER A 93 -19.88 12.38 -2.03
CA SER A 93 -20.33 13.49 -1.19
C SER A 93 -21.51 13.06 -0.30
N PRO A 94 -21.94 13.86 0.68
CA PRO A 94 -23.16 13.60 1.44
C PRO A 94 -24.42 13.46 0.57
N LYS A 95 -24.40 13.97 -0.67
CA LYS A 95 -25.49 13.84 -1.65
C LYS A 95 -25.39 12.55 -2.49
N GLY A 96 -24.45 11.66 -2.17
CA GLY A 96 -24.15 10.44 -2.93
C GLY A 96 -22.92 10.57 -3.82
N VAL A 97 -22.71 9.54 -4.64
CA VAL A 97 -21.54 9.39 -5.52
C VAL A 97 -21.71 10.26 -6.77
N LEU A 98 -20.88 11.30 -6.90
CA LEU A 98 -20.88 12.19 -8.06
C LEU A 98 -20.13 11.58 -9.25
N HIS A 99 -19.02 10.89 -8.97
CA HIS A 99 -18.34 10.02 -9.91
C HIS A 99 -17.63 8.90 -9.15
N GLY A 100 -17.64 7.68 -9.69
CA GLY A 100 -16.99 6.53 -9.07
C GLY A 100 -16.73 5.45 -10.11
N SER A 101 -15.51 4.94 -10.15
CA SER A 101 -15.10 3.95 -11.16
C SER A 101 -14.17 2.87 -10.61
N SER A 102 -14.14 2.63 -9.29
CA SER A 102 -13.21 1.65 -8.71
C SER A 102 -13.39 0.24 -9.26
N ALA A 103 -14.64 -0.26 -9.37
CA ALA A 103 -14.88 -1.58 -9.96
C ALA A 103 -14.43 -1.66 -11.43
N LYS A 104 -14.67 -0.60 -12.20
CA LYS A 104 -14.22 -0.52 -13.60
C LYS A 104 -12.70 -0.48 -13.70
N ASN A 105 -12.03 0.28 -12.83
CA ASN A 105 -10.57 0.39 -12.81
C ASN A 105 -9.92 -0.91 -12.34
N PHE A 106 -10.53 -1.61 -11.38
CA PHE A 106 -10.09 -2.94 -10.94
C PHE A 106 -10.06 -3.97 -12.08
N ILE A 107 -11.10 -3.97 -12.91
CA ILE A 107 -11.17 -4.83 -14.10
C ILE A 107 -10.18 -4.35 -15.16
N LYS A 108 -10.15 -3.04 -15.46
CA LYS A 108 -9.30 -2.48 -16.53
C LYS A 108 -7.81 -2.58 -16.23
N SER A 109 -7.40 -2.55 -14.96
CA SER A 109 -6.02 -2.77 -14.54
C SER A 109 -5.59 -4.24 -14.65
N GLY A 110 -6.52 -5.15 -14.92
CA GLY A 110 -6.28 -6.59 -14.99
C GLY A 110 -6.13 -7.28 -13.65
N MET A 111 -6.44 -6.60 -12.52
CA MET A 111 -6.36 -7.20 -11.18
C MET A 111 -7.43 -8.27 -10.94
N GLY A 112 -8.54 -8.22 -11.66
CA GLY A 112 -9.60 -9.20 -11.56
C GLY A 112 -10.65 -9.04 -12.65
N SER A 113 -11.84 -9.60 -12.41
CA SER A 113 -12.96 -9.58 -13.35
C SER A 113 -14.27 -9.23 -12.63
N SER A 114 -15.35 -9.02 -13.39
CA SER A 114 -16.69 -8.78 -12.86
C SER A 114 -17.27 -9.96 -12.06
N LYS A 115 -16.66 -11.14 -12.14
CA LYS A 115 -17.06 -12.33 -11.36
C LYS A 115 -16.48 -12.34 -9.95
N MET A 116 -15.43 -11.55 -9.70
CA MET A 116 -14.84 -11.46 -8.37
C MET A 116 -15.71 -10.59 -7.46
N ASN A 117 -15.78 -10.95 -6.19
CA ASN A 117 -16.44 -10.15 -5.15
C ASN A 117 -15.62 -8.90 -4.83
N PHE A 118 -15.64 -7.93 -5.75
CA PHE A 118 -14.97 -6.65 -5.60
C PHE A 118 -15.93 -5.60 -5.05
N VAL A 119 -15.49 -4.86 -4.03
CA VAL A 119 -16.22 -3.77 -3.40
C VAL A 119 -15.45 -2.47 -3.62
N GLY A 120 -16.04 -1.55 -4.39
CA GLY A 120 -15.61 -0.16 -4.42
C GLY A 120 -16.11 0.56 -3.18
N PHE A 121 -15.24 1.00 -2.27
CA PHE A 121 -15.73 1.60 -1.02
C PHE A 121 -16.52 2.90 -1.25
N GLU A 122 -16.32 3.56 -2.39
CA GLU A 122 -17.08 4.75 -2.76
C GLU A 122 -18.56 4.48 -3.02
N THR A 123 -18.94 3.23 -3.36
CA THR A 123 -20.34 2.89 -3.68
C THR A 123 -21.21 2.69 -2.43
N SER A 124 -20.62 2.87 -1.25
CA SER A 124 -21.30 2.67 0.03
C SER A 124 -21.98 3.97 0.48
N ASP A 125 -23.02 3.89 1.31
CA ASP A 125 -23.73 5.07 1.81
C ASP A 125 -22.83 5.97 2.67
N TRP A 126 -22.92 7.29 2.47
CA TRP A 126 -22.04 8.28 3.10
C TRP A 126 -22.03 8.22 4.64
N ASP A 127 -23.20 8.09 5.26
CA ASP A 127 -23.35 8.14 6.73
C ASP A 127 -23.48 6.73 7.33
N LYS A 128 -24.14 5.82 6.63
CA LYS A 128 -24.41 4.47 7.14
C LYS A 128 -23.20 3.57 7.02
N ASP A 129 -22.45 3.64 5.92
CA ASP A 129 -21.36 2.69 5.63
C ASP A 129 -19.96 3.21 5.91
N PHE A 130 -19.84 4.41 6.47
CA PHE A 130 -18.59 4.93 7.04
C PHE A 130 -18.74 5.15 8.54
N LYS A 131 -17.62 5.03 9.27
CA LYS A 131 -17.57 5.29 10.70
C LYS A 131 -16.43 6.19 11.06
N LEU A 132 -16.61 7.00 12.10
CA LEU A 132 -15.54 7.80 12.66
C LEU A 132 -14.58 6.89 13.43
N PHE A 133 -13.31 6.89 13.04
CA PHE A 133 -12.21 6.31 13.79
C PHE A 133 -11.43 7.41 14.51
N LYS A 134 -11.15 7.20 15.79
CA LYS A 134 -10.36 8.11 16.62
C LYS A 134 -9.58 7.30 17.65
N SER A 135 -8.33 7.67 17.87
CA SER A 135 -7.47 7.08 18.91
C SER A 135 -6.59 8.18 19.52
N ASN A 136 -6.11 7.99 20.74
CA ASN A 136 -5.09 8.86 21.34
C ASN A 136 -3.77 8.87 20.53
N LYS A 137 -3.56 7.88 19.67
CA LYS A 137 -2.41 7.77 18.76
C LYS A 137 -2.63 8.39 17.38
N THR A 138 -3.83 8.90 17.08
CA THR A 138 -4.13 9.60 15.82
C THR A 138 -4.01 11.12 15.98
N THR A 139 -2.88 11.60 16.50
CA THR A 139 -2.71 13.02 16.88
C THR A 139 -2.72 13.97 15.67
N SER A 140 -2.47 13.45 14.48
CA SER A 140 -2.55 14.20 13.22
C SER A 140 -3.98 14.37 12.72
N TRP A 141 -4.93 13.63 13.31
CA TRP A 141 -6.36 13.66 13.05
C TRP A 141 -7.13 14.12 14.30
N LYS A 142 -7.09 15.42 14.65
CA LYS A 142 -7.72 15.98 15.87
C LYS A 142 -9.17 15.50 16.11
N SER A 143 -9.97 15.50 15.04
CA SER A 143 -11.38 15.11 15.08
C SER A 143 -11.62 13.64 14.75
N GLY A 144 -10.56 12.85 14.55
CA GLY A 144 -10.63 11.54 13.90
C GLY A 144 -10.70 11.64 12.37
N PHE A 145 -10.93 10.49 11.75
CA PHE A 145 -11.15 10.32 10.30
C PHE A 145 -12.17 9.22 10.06
N PHE A 146 -12.92 9.32 8.97
CA PHE A 146 -13.92 8.33 8.61
C PHE A 146 -13.31 7.20 7.77
N THR A 147 -13.61 5.96 8.15
CA THR A 147 -13.24 4.76 7.39
C THR A 147 -14.46 3.94 7.01
N THR A 148 -14.34 3.16 5.94
CA THR A 148 -15.38 2.22 5.53
C THR A 148 -15.72 1.22 6.65
N ARG A 149 -17.01 0.94 6.85
CA ARG A 149 -17.52 -0.08 7.78
C ARG A 149 -17.29 -1.50 7.28
N TRP A 150 -16.79 -1.70 6.06
CA TRP A 150 -16.30 -3.02 5.66
C TRP A 150 -15.25 -3.57 6.63
N ILE A 151 -14.47 -2.70 7.28
CA ILE A 151 -13.53 -3.11 8.36
C ILE A 151 -14.27 -3.80 9.52
N ASP A 152 -15.52 -3.45 9.81
CA ASP A 152 -16.32 -4.08 10.87
C ASP A 152 -16.95 -5.40 10.42
N LYS A 153 -17.31 -5.48 9.13
CA LYS A 153 -18.00 -6.62 8.51
C LYS A 153 -17.09 -7.81 8.16
N ILE A 154 -15.78 -7.68 8.37
CA ILE A 154 -14.76 -8.69 8.04
C ILE A 154 -14.03 -9.17 9.30
N ASP A 155 -13.43 -10.35 9.26
CA ASP A 155 -12.68 -10.93 10.37
C ASP A 155 -11.17 -10.68 10.24
N HIS A 156 -10.68 -10.70 9.00
CA HIS A 156 -9.25 -10.65 8.68
C HIS A 156 -8.95 -9.74 7.49
N ILE A 157 -7.78 -9.09 7.51
CA ILE A 157 -7.30 -8.23 6.44
C ILE A 157 -5.92 -8.71 5.98
N ILE A 158 -5.74 -8.81 4.67
CA ILE A 158 -4.45 -8.98 4.01
C ILE A 158 -4.18 -7.76 3.14
N ASN A 159 -3.08 -7.08 3.41
CA ASN A 159 -2.65 -5.89 2.67
C ASN A 159 -1.80 -6.31 1.47
N LEU A 160 -2.19 -5.90 0.26
CA LEU A 160 -1.50 -6.23 -0.98
C LEU A 160 -1.02 -4.96 -1.71
N PRO A 161 -0.03 -4.24 -1.16
CA PRO A 161 0.50 -3.03 -1.75
C PRO A 161 1.27 -3.28 -3.05
N ARG A 162 1.55 -2.17 -3.75
CA ARG A 162 2.49 -2.11 -4.87
C ARG A 162 3.87 -1.62 -4.40
N LEU A 163 4.90 -1.79 -5.24
CA LEU A 163 6.25 -1.28 -4.99
C LEU A 163 6.52 -0.06 -5.88
N SER A 164 6.35 1.14 -5.32
CA SER A 164 6.31 2.37 -6.12
C SER A 164 6.79 3.61 -5.36
N THR A 165 7.46 4.54 -6.06
CA THR A 165 7.66 5.91 -5.58
C THR A 165 6.39 6.75 -5.74
N HIS A 166 6.35 7.92 -5.11
CA HIS A 166 5.20 8.82 -5.17
C HIS A 166 5.62 10.28 -5.03
N ALA A 167 5.15 11.15 -5.92
CA ALA A 167 5.56 12.57 -5.96
C ALA A 167 5.23 13.33 -4.65
N GLN A 168 4.04 13.12 -4.08
CA GLN A 168 3.66 13.72 -2.78
C GLN A 168 4.22 13.01 -1.54
N ALA A 169 4.18 11.68 -1.52
CA ALA A 169 4.45 10.88 -0.31
C ALA A 169 5.86 10.27 -0.24
N GLY A 170 6.68 10.46 -1.28
CA GLY A 170 7.96 9.79 -1.46
C GLY A 170 7.76 8.38 -2.01
N VAL A 171 6.91 7.59 -1.36
CA VAL A 171 6.59 6.22 -1.76
C VAL A 171 5.11 5.87 -1.64
N SER A 172 4.69 4.82 -2.34
CA SER A 172 3.36 4.23 -2.28
C SER A 172 3.49 2.72 -2.06
N LEU A 173 3.55 2.34 -0.78
CA LEU A 173 3.81 1.00 -0.27
C LEU A 173 2.67 0.55 0.67
N GLY A 174 2.98 -0.24 1.70
CA GLY A 174 2.03 -0.87 2.61
C GLY A 174 1.24 0.13 3.44
N PHE A 175 1.89 1.14 4.01
CA PHE A 175 1.20 2.13 4.83
C PHE A 175 0.28 3.04 4.02
N LYS A 176 0.72 3.45 2.81
CA LYS A 176 -0.10 4.30 1.94
C LYS A 176 -1.31 3.57 1.36
N ASN A 177 -1.26 2.24 1.30
CA ASN A 177 -2.35 1.44 0.75
C ASN A 177 -3.66 1.62 1.52
N TRP A 178 -3.62 2.04 2.78
CA TRP A 178 -4.80 2.26 3.61
C TRP A 178 -5.61 3.51 3.25
N VAL A 179 -5.07 4.44 2.46
CA VAL A 179 -5.80 5.64 2.00
C VAL A 179 -7.08 5.28 1.22
N GLY A 180 -7.11 4.10 0.61
CA GLY A 180 -8.31 3.49 0.02
C GLY A 180 -9.52 3.41 0.93
N LEU A 181 -9.31 3.26 2.25
CA LEU A 181 -10.37 3.03 3.23
C LEU A 181 -11.09 4.31 3.68
N LEU A 182 -10.53 5.49 3.37
CA LEU A 182 -11.04 6.77 3.86
C LEU A 182 -12.30 7.19 3.12
N ARG A 183 -13.27 7.76 3.87
CA ARG A 183 -14.34 8.56 3.27
C ARG A 183 -13.74 9.80 2.59
N GLU A 184 -14.43 10.31 1.58
CA GLU A 184 -13.91 11.39 0.72
C GLU A 184 -13.55 12.67 1.52
N ASP A 185 -14.32 13.04 2.54
CA ASP A 185 -14.01 14.20 3.41
C ASP A 185 -12.68 14.04 4.15
N SER A 186 -12.42 12.85 4.68
CA SER A 186 -11.21 12.49 5.39
C SER A 186 -10.03 12.36 4.43
N ARG A 187 -10.27 11.85 3.23
CA ARG A 187 -9.29 11.81 2.14
C ARG A 187 -8.93 13.21 1.64
N MET A 188 -9.89 14.13 1.55
CA MET A 188 -9.62 15.53 1.24
C MET A 188 -8.85 16.21 2.36
N LYS A 189 -9.22 15.99 3.63
CA LYS A 189 -8.46 16.50 4.77
C LYS A 189 -7.03 16.00 4.77
N PHE A 190 -6.82 14.74 4.44
CA PHE A 190 -5.49 14.16 4.24
C PHE A 190 -4.67 14.96 3.21
N HIS A 191 -5.26 15.37 2.08
CA HIS A 191 -4.57 16.16 1.05
C HIS A 191 -4.56 17.69 1.28
N TYR A 192 -5.45 18.21 2.14
CA TYR A 192 -5.70 19.65 2.31
C TYR A 192 -4.44 20.45 2.67
N ASN A 193 -3.57 19.86 3.50
CA ASN A 193 -2.26 20.42 3.89
C ASN A 193 -1.07 19.58 3.37
N GLY A 194 -1.32 18.72 2.37
CA GLY A 194 -0.29 17.92 1.72
C GLY A 194 0.43 18.70 0.61
N PRO A 195 1.53 18.15 0.08
CA PRO A 195 2.16 18.68 -1.12
C PRO A 195 1.14 18.74 -2.27
N PHE A 196 1.19 19.77 -3.11
CA PHE A 196 0.24 19.97 -4.21
C PHE A 196 -1.23 20.17 -3.80
N SER A 197 -1.50 20.64 -2.57
CA SER A 197 -2.87 20.82 -2.04
C SER A 197 -3.76 21.79 -2.84
N TRP A 198 -3.18 22.69 -3.63
CA TRP A 198 -3.96 23.59 -4.49
C TRP A 198 -4.85 22.82 -5.47
N LEU A 199 -4.43 21.63 -5.92
CA LEU A 199 -5.20 20.76 -6.80
C LEU A 199 -6.46 20.20 -6.13
N MET A 200 -6.55 20.25 -4.80
CA MET A 200 -7.63 19.68 -4.02
C MET A 200 -8.56 20.74 -3.42
N ARG A 201 -8.30 22.05 -3.62
CA ARG A 201 -9.06 23.13 -2.97
C ARG A 201 -10.54 23.11 -3.32
N ASP A 202 -10.88 23.05 -4.62
CA ASP A 202 -12.28 23.04 -5.07
C ASP A 202 -13.06 21.87 -4.45
N ARG A 203 -12.47 20.66 -4.47
CA ARG A 203 -13.07 19.46 -3.86
C ARG A 203 -13.22 19.59 -2.34
N ALA A 204 -12.20 20.12 -1.67
CA ALA A 204 -12.26 20.36 -0.23
C ALA A 204 -13.34 21.38 0.15
N HIS A 205 -13.48 22.46 -0.63
CA HIS A 205 -14.55 23.45 -0.44
C HIS A 205 -15.94 22.84 -0.63
N LYS A 206 -16.14 22.01 -1.65
CA LYS A 206 -17.41 21.29 -1.89
C LYS A 206 -17.82 20.36 -0.74
N LEU A 207 -16.86 19.94 0.09
CA LEU A 207 -17.09 19.07 1.26
C LEU A 207 -16.98 19.81 2.60
N ASP A 208 -16.90 21.15 2.61
CA ASP A 208 -16.63 22.00 3.80
C ASP A 208 -15.45 21.49 4.67
N VAL A 209 -14.41 20.96 4.03
CA VAL A 209 -13.24 20.42 4.74
C VAL A 209 -12.37 21.56 5.25
N LYS A 210 -12.21 21.63 6.57
CA LYS A 210 -11.34 22.58 7.27
C LYS A 210 -10.25 21.84 8.03
N ASP A 211 -9.00 22.30 7.89
CA ASP A 211 -7.87 21.74 8.62
C ASP A 211 -6.75 22.76 8.89
N ASN A 212 -6.46 22.96 10.17
CA ASN A 212 -5.46 23.93 10.62
C ASN A 212 -4.10 23.28 10.93
N LEU A 213 -3.96 21.95 10.77
CA LEU A 213 -2.71 21.23 11.01
C LEU A 213 -1.88 21.12 9.73
N LYS A 214 -0.89 22.00 9.60
CA LYS A 214 0.11 21.94 8.52
C LYS A 214 1.11 20.79 8.74
N ASN A 215 1.66 20.28 7.64
CA ASN A 215 2.80 19.32 7.64
C ASN A 215 2.55 18.01 8.42
N ARG A 216 1.33 17.46 8.35
CA ARG A 216 0.96 16.18 8.97
C ARG A 216 0.67 15.07 7.96
N PHE A 217 1.00 15.29 6.69
CA PHE A 217 0.63 14.39 5.60
C PHE A 217 1.19 12.98 5.80
N ILE A 218 2.45 12.87 6.19
CA ILE A 218 3.13 11.59 6.41
C ILE A 218 2.56 10.86 7.62
N GLU A 219 2.37 11.55 8.74
CA GLU A 219 1.81 10.96 9.96
C GLU A 219 0.39 10.46 9.73
N ARG A 220 -0.43 11.23 8.99
CA ARG A 220 -1.79 10.84 8.62
C ARG A 220 -1.85 9.54 7.83
N ILE A 221 -0.90 9.31 6.90
CA ILE A 221 -0.84 8.06 6.13
C ILE A 221 -0.75 6.86 7.07
N VAL A 222 0.19 6.91 8.00
CA VAL A 222 0.50 5.79 8.89
C VAL A 222 -0.60 5.59 9.93
N GLU A 223 -1.19 6.68 10.44
CA GLU A 223 -2.26 6.65 11.44
C GLU A 223 -3.53 5.93 10.96
N ILE A 224 -3.79 5.87 9.64
CA ILE A 224 -4.93 5.10 9.08
C ILE A 224 -4.78 3.61 9.41
N GLY A 225 -3.55 3.10 9.45
CA GLY A 225 -3.26 1.71 9.80
C GLY A 225 -3.76 1.29 11.18
N LEU A 226 -3.95 2.24 12.11
CA LEU A 226 -4.51 1.96 13.43
C LEU A 226 -5.97 1.45 13.35
N ALA A 227 -6.73 1.85 12.34
CA ALA A 227 -8.11 1.42 12.14
C ALA A 227 -8.23 -0.06 11.74
N VAL A 228 -7.16 -0.64 11.20
CA VAL A 228 -7.13 -2.04 10.71
C VAL A 228 -6.21 -2.94 11.52
N LYS A 229 -5.43 -2.37 12.46
CA LYS A 229 -4.34 -3.07 13.15
C LYS A 229 -4.75 -4.40 13.80
N SER A 230 -5.92 -4.48 14.43
CA SER A 230 -6.38 -5.70 15.12
C SER A 230 -6.79 -6.82 14.15
N LYS A 231 -7.18 -6.48 12.92
CA LYS A 231 -7.64 -7.43 11.90
C LYS A 231 -6.59 -7.71 10.82
N LEU A 232 -5.53 -6.89 10.72
CA LEU A 232 -4.40 -7.14 9.83
C LEU A 232 -3.72 -8.47 10.21
N ARG A 233 -3.52 -9.33 9.22
CA ARG A 233 -2.83 -10.62 9.36
C ARG A 233 -1.50 -10.65 8.62
N LEU A 234 -1.43 -9.95 7.49
CA LEU A 234 -0.23 -9.99 6.64
C LEU A 234 -0.18 -8.77 5.71
N THR A 235 1.03 -8.28 5.44
CA THR A 235 1.32 -7.43 4.27
C THR A 235 2.22 -8.20 3.33
N LEU A 236 1.81 -8.37 2.06
CA LEU A 236 2.57 -9.11 1.04
C LEU A 236 2.82 -8.23 -0.18
N PHE A 237 4.09 -8.20 -0.62
CA PHE A 237 4.52 -7.51 -1.83
C PHE A 237 4.94 -8.52 -2.90
N VAL A 238 4.59 -8.22 -4.14
CA VAL A 238 5.14 -8.86 -5.34
C VAL A 238 5.96 -7.83 -6.10
N GLY A 239 7.28 -7.91 -5.97
CA GLY A 239 8.27 -6.99 -6.53
C GLY A 239 8.97 -7.55 -7.76
N THR A 240 8.24 -8.16 -8.70
CA THR A 240 8.78 -8.55 -10.03
C THR A 240 8.92 -7.36 -10.98
N LYS A 241 8.23 -6.25 -10.69
CA LYS A 241 8.43 -4.91 -11.25
C LYS A 241 8.24 -3.86 -10.15
N ALA A 242 8.91 -2.74 -10.30
CA ALA A 242 8.75 -1.57 -9.43
C ALA A 242 8.53 -0.32 -10.26
N GLN A 243 7.63 0.57 -9.82
CA GLN A 243 7.54 1.92 -10.37
C GLN A 243 8.53 2.82 -9.63
N ALA A 244 9.74 2.93 -10.16
CA ALA A 244 10.85 3.56 -9.49
C ALA A 244 10.81 5.10 -9.54
N THR A 245 10.03 5.72 -10.43
CA THR A 245 9.88 7.18 -10.47
C THR A 245 8.44 7.68 -10.66
N LEU A 246 8.17 8.94 -10.27
CA LEU A 246 6.99 9.73 -10.66
C LEU A 246 5.59 9.13 -10.35
N GLY A 247 5.44 8.26 -9.36
CA GLY A 247 4.10 7.79 -8.99
C GLY A 247 3.17 8.90 -8.46
N PRO A 248 1.85 8.65 -8.41
CA PRO A 248 1.29 7.30 -8.33
C PRO A 248 0.91 6.63 -9.65
N ASP A 249 0.69 7.36 -10.73
CA ASP A 249 0.25 6.80 -12.01
C ASP A 249 1.42 6.54 -12.95
N LYS A 250 1.18 5.84 -14.07
CA LYS A 250 2.24 5.57 -15.03
C LYS A 250 2.81 6.82 -15.68
N LYS A 251 2.05 7.92 -15.66
CA LYS A 251 2.43 9.20 -16.23
C LYS A 251 2.05 10.33 -15.27
N ILE A 252 2.92 11.34 -15.20
CA ILE A 252 2.56 12.67 -14.70
C ILE A 252 2.65 13.59 -15.91
N MET A 253 1.51 14.18 -16.30
CA MET A 253 1.38 14.93 -17.56
C MET A 253 1.82 14.03 -18.74
N SER A 254 2.76 14.50 -19.57
CA SER A 254 3.31 13.74 -20.70
C SER A 254 4.49 12.84 -20.35
N ILE A 255 4.96 12.85 -19.09
CA ILE A 255 6.21 12.19 -18.70
C ILE A 255 5.89 10.86 -18.01
N SER A 256 6.43 9.78 -18.58
CA SER A 256 6.23 8.43 -18.07
C SER A 256 7.13 8.13 -16.88
N SER A 257 6.55 7.53 -15.85
CA SER A 257 7.26 6.87 -14.77
C SER A 257 8.24 5.82 -15.30
N LYS A 258 9.35 5.63 -14.58
CA LYS A 258 10.33 4.61 -14.92
C LYS A 258 10.00 3.33 -14.16
N ILE A 259 9.63 2.31 -14.93
CA ILE A 259 9.38 0.97 -14.41
C ILE A 259 10.69 0.18 -14.50
N VAL A 260 11.05 -0.50 -13.41
CA VAL A 260 12.20 -1.40 -13.34
C VAL A 260 11.69 -2.83 -13.23
N THR A 261 12.20 -3.71 -14.09
CA THR A 261 12.06 -5.17 -13.95
C THR A 261 13.42 -5.70 -13.50
N PRO A 262 13.61 -6.04 -12.20
CA PRO A 262 14.89 -6.57 -11.73
C PRO A 262 15.17 -7.96 -12.32
N ASP A 263 16.45 -8.31 -12.50
CA ASP A 263 16.85 -9.67 -12.88
C ASP A 263 16.40 -10.70 -11.82
N GLN A 264 16.44 -10.31 -10.55
CA GLN A 264 15.83 -11.04 -9.44
C GLN A 264 14.67 -10.22 -8.84
N GLY A 265 13.44 -10.60 -9.15
CA GLY A 265 12.25 -10.13 -8.44
C GLY A 265 12.20 -10.69 -7.02
N LEU A 266 11.52 -9.99 -6.11
CA LEU A 266 11.30 -10.46 -4.74
C LEU A 266 9.79 -10.56 -4.44
N VAL A 267 9.38 -11.66 -3.86
CA VAL A 267 8.08 -11.79 -3.19
C VAL A 267 8.35 -11.89 -1.70
N PHE A 268 7.72 -11.03 -0.90
CA PHE A 268 7.98 -10.99 0.52
C PHE A 268 6.76 -10.60 1.33
N ALA A 269 6.70 -11.09 2.57
CA ALA A 269 5.59 -10.83 3.47
C ALA A 269 5.97 -10.91 4.95
N SER A 270 5.22 -10.19 5.78
CA SER A 270 5.29 -10.29 7.24
C SER A 270 3.95 -9.94 7.90
N ASP A 271 3.73 -10.50 9.10
CA ASP A 271 2.65 -10.09 10.00
C ASP A 271 2.99 -8.79 10.78
N ASN A 272 4.26 -8.38 10.77
CA ASN A 272 4.70 -7.08 11.22
C ASN A 272 4.73 -6.09 10.04
N PRO A 273 3.84 -5.08 9.99
CA PRO A 273 3.77 -4.16 8.86
C PRO A 273 5.01 -3.26 8.74
N VAL A 274 5.74 -2.99 9.83
CA VAL A 274 7.02 -2.26 9.76
C VAL A 274 8.07 -3.10 9.04
N ALA A 275 8.16 -4.41 9.31
CA ALA A 275 9.10 -5.32 8.66
C ALA A 275 8.91 -5.34 7.14
N SER A 276 7.66 -5.45 6.68
CA SER A 276 7.33 -5.39 5.25
C SER A 276 7.65 -4.03 4.63
N GLU A 277 7.36 -2.93 5.33
CA GLU A 277 7.58 -1.58 4.81
C GLU A 277 9.08 -1.25 4.66
N VAL A 278 9.92 -1.60 5.66
CA VAL A 278 11.37 -1.33 5.57
C VAL A 278 12.05 -2.14 4.47
N LEU A 279 11.63 -3.39 4.25
CA LEU A 279 12.14 -4.18 3.14
C LEU A 279 11.69 -3.62 1.79
N ALA A 280 10.43 -3.19 1.68
CA ALA A 280 9.93 -2.55 0.47
C ALA A 280 10.69 -1.25 0.17
N LEU A 281 11.00 -0.44 1.19
CA LEU A 281 11.86 0.75 1.07
C LEU A 281 13.28 0.39 0.64
N ALA A 282 13.91 -0.59 1.29
CA ALA A 282 15.26 -1.04 0.97
C ALA A 282 15.35 -1.55 -0.47
N PHE A 283 14.41 -2.42 -0.88
CA PHE A 283 14.40 -2.97 -2.22
C PHE A 283 14.07 -1.91 -3.28
N LEU A 284 13.12 -1.02 -3.04
CA LEU A 284 12.86 0.09 -3.95
C LEU A 284 14.06 1.04 -4.06
N THR A 285 14.79 1.27 -2.96
CA THR A 285 16.03 2.07 -2.95
C THR A 285 17.11 1.42 -3.79
N TYR A 286 17.34 0.11 -3.61
CA TYR A 286 18.25 -0.68 -4.43
C TYR A 286 17.97 -0.54 -5.93
N LEU A 287 16.70 -0.70 -6.33
CA LEU A 287 16.29 -0.56 -7.73
C LEU A 287 16.44 0.87 -8.24
N TYR A 288 16.05 1.86 -7.42
CA TYR A 288 16.16 3.27 -7.76
C TYR A 288 17.62 3.69 -7.95
N GLN A 289 18.54 3.30 -7.07
CA GLN A 289 19.95 3.69 -7.15
C GLN A 289 20.61 3.21 -8.44
N LYS A 290 20.21 2.04 -8.96
CA LYS A 290 20.69 1.50 -10.25
C LYS A 290 20.17 2.24 -11.49
N LEU A 291 19.15 3.08 -11.38
CA LEU A 291 18.67 3.85 -12.53
C LEU A 291 19.70 4.91 -12.98
N PRO A 292 19.85 5.15 -14.30
CA PRO A 292 20.59 6.29 -14.82
C PRO A 292 20.09 7.61 -14.24
N ILE A 293 21.00 8.58 -14.06
CA ILE A 293 20.64 9.86 -13.43
C ILE A 293 19.59 10.64 -14.24
N THR A 294 19.61 10.51 -15.56
CA THR A 294 18.62 11.11 -16.49
C THR A 294 17.20 10.67 -16.18
N ASN A 295 17.00 9.43 -15.74
CA ASN A 295 15.71 8.90 -15.33
C ASN A 295 15.21 9.48 -13.99
N LYS A 296 16.09 10.09 -13.20
CA LYS A 296 15.82 10.62 -11.85
C LYS A 296 15.59 12.13 -11.83
N ILE A 297 15.99 12.86 -12.87
CA ILE A 297 16.00 14.34 -12.90
C ILE A 297 14.65 14.94 -12.46
N LEU A 298 13.56 14.55 -13.12
CA LEU A 298 12.25 15.11 -12.78
C LEU A 298 11.83 14.77 -11.36
N GLN A 299 12.11 13.55 -10.90
CA GLN A 299 11.80 13.17 -9.53
C GLN A 299 12.61 13.98 -8.51
N LYS A 300 13.90 14.21 -8.76
CA LYS A 300 14.74 15.06 -7.93
C LYS A 300 14.19 16.50 -7.86
N ILE A 301 13.73 17.04 -9.00
CA ILE A 301 13.06 18.36 -9.04
C ILE A 301 11.79 18.35 -8.19
N LEU A 302 10.91 17.35 -8.34
CA LEU A 302 9.68 17.24 -7.55
C LEU A 302 9.96 17.10 -6.05
N ILE A 303 11.02 16.37 -5.68
CA ILE A 303 11.47 16.21 -4.29
C ILE A 303 12.01 17.54 -3.74
N PHE A 304 12.77 18.29 -4.54
CA PHE A 304 13.31 19.60 -4.13
C PHE A 304 12.20 20.57 -3.69
N PHE A 305 11.06 20.56 -4.38
CA PHE A 305 9.89 21.37 -4.01
C PHE A 305 9.02 20.76 -2.89
N ASN A 306 9.37 19.59 -2.37
CA ASN A 306 8.62 18.89 -1.34
C ASN A 306 9.50 18.56 -0.12
N SER A 307 9.57 19.51 0.82
CA SER A 307 10.37 19.39 2.06
C SER A 307 9.95 18.24 3.00
N GLN A 308 8.82 17.58 2.73
CA GLN A 308 8.35 16.48 3.54
C GLN A 308 9.02 15.15 3.17
N ILE A 309 9.57 15.01 1.97
CA ILE A 309 10.14 13.77 1.45
C ILE A 309 11.62 13.95 1.12
N LYS A 310 12.37 12.85 1.11
CA LYS A 310 13.75 12.81 0.66
C LYS A 310 13.92 11.82 -0.48
N GLU A 311 15.00 11.97 -1.23
CA GLU A 311 15.37 11.00 -2.25
C GLU A 311 15.72 9.66 -1.61
N LEU A 312 15.35 8.57 -2.30
CA LEU A 312 15.64 7.21 -1.86
C LEU A 312 17.15 6.99 -1.78
N GLY A 313 17.60 6.42 -0.66
CA GLY A 313 19.02 6.15 -0.39
C GLY A 313 19.80 7.32 0.22
N VAL A 314 19.18 8.48 0.45
CA VAL A 314 19.81 9.59 1.17
C VAL A 314 19.80 9.38 2.68
N GLU A 315 18.78 8.72 3.21
CA GLU A 315 18.67 8.38 4.62
C GLU A 315 18.45 6.87 4.79
N SER A 316 18.85 6.33 5.95
CA SER A 316 18.53 4.95 6.32
C SER A 316 17.01 4.73 6.27
N VAL A 317 16.58 3.52 5.89
CA VAL A 317 15.16 3.15 5.91
C VAL A 317 14.53 3.36 7.29
N TRP A 318 15.31 3.27 8.37
CA TRP A 318 14.86 3.50 9.74
C TRP A 318 14.63 4.98 10.08
N GLU A 319 15.30 5.89 9.36
CA GLU A 319 15.11 7.33 9.52
C GLU A 319 13.97 7.88 8.67
N ASN A 320 13.43 7.06 7.76
CA ASN A 320 12.26 7.42 6.97
C ASN A 320 11.09 7.82 7.88
N LYS A 321 10.50 8.99 7.61
CA LYS A 321 9.43 9.56 8.46
C LYS A 321 8.22 8.64 8.63
N LEU A 322 7.87 7.84 7.62
CA LEU A 322 6.78 6.86 7.72
C LEU A 322 7.13 5.78 8.76
N ILE A 323 8.34 5.25 8.71
CA ILE A 323 8.85 4.22 9.63
C ILE A 323 8.96 4.75 11.06
N LYS A 324 9.56 5.94 11.25
CA LYS A 324 9.69 6.56 12.57
C LYS A 324 8.32 6.77 13.23
N HIS A 325 7.33 7.25 12.47
CA HIS A 325 5.98 7.45 13.01
C HIS A 325 5.27 6.13 13.31
N ALA A 326 5.43 5.11 12.44
CA ALA A 326 4.85 3.79 12.67
C ALA A 326 5.36 3.15 13.96
N LEU A 327 6.66 3.26 14.23
CA LEU A 327 7.28 2.82 15.48
C LEU A 327 6.74 3.62 16.67
N LYS A 328 6.69 4.96 16.56
CA LYS A 328 6.18 5.85 17.63
C LYS A 328 4.75 5.51 18.06
N ILE A 329 3.89 5.11 17.14
CA ILE A 329 2.48 4.76 17.45
C ILE A 329 2.30 3.27 17.74
N ASN A 330 3.36 2.47 17.75
CA ASN A 330 3.36 1.01 17.87
C ASN A 330 2.49 0.34 16.81
N LEU A 331 2.56 0.77 15.54
CA LEU A 331 1.86 0.09 14.45
C LEU A 331 2.54 -1.25 14.08
N GLY A 332 3.86 -1.29 14.24
CA GLY A 332 4.71 -2.47 14.24
C GLY A 332 5.98 -2.16 15.03
N ASP A 333 7.01 -3.00 14.89
CA ASP A 333 8.26 -2.88 15.65
C ASP A 333 9.49 -3.31 14.83
N LYS A 334 10.67 -3.18 15.42
CA LYS A 334 11.96 -3.62 14.82
C LYS A 334 12.29 -5.09 15.11
N LEU A 335 11.46 -5.80 15.88
CA LEU A 335 11.74 -7.15 16.37
C LEU A 335 11.19 -8.19 15.39
N PHE A 336 11.96 -8.44 14.33
CA PHE A 336 11.65 -9.49 13.36
C PHE A 336 12.91 -10.21 12.88
N GLN A 337 12.72 -11.44 12.42
CA GLN A 337 13.76 -12.25 11.80
C GLN A 337 13.60 -12.22 10.28
N ILE A 338 14.70 -12.00 9.57
CA ILE A 338 14.75 -12.08 8.11
C ILE A 338 15.03 -13.52 7.70
N VAL A 339 14.23 -14.05 6.77
CA VAL A 339 14.41 -15.39 6.23
C VAL A 339 14.42 -15.32 4.70
N TYR A 340 15.59 -15.53 4.12
CA TYR A 340 15.80 -15.53 2.67
C TYR A 340 15.65 -16.94 2.07
N PHE A 341 14.96 -17.03 0.93
CA PHE A 341 14.86 -18.21 0.08
C PHE A 341 15.19 -17.80 -1.35
N ASP A 342 16.13 -18.49 -2.01
CA ASP A 342 16.43 -18.29 -3.43
C ASP A 342 16.75 -16.81 -3.79
N VAL A 343 17.30 -16.04 -2.84
CA VAL A 343 17.77 -14.67 -3.05
C VAL A 343 19.29 -14.69 -3.23
N PRO A 344 19.85 -14.20 -4.35
CA PRO A 344 21.29 -14.10 -4.56
C PRO A 344 22.01 -13.36 -3.42
N LYS A 345 23.21 -13.84 -3.04
CA LYS A 345 23.92 -13.33 -1.86
C LYS A 345 24.28 -11.85 -1.96
N ASN A 346 24.60 -11.36 -3.16
CA ASN A 346 24.85 -9.93 -3.40
C ASN A 346 23.61 -9.07 -3.11
N ILE A 347 22.41 -9.54 -3.46
CA ILE A 347 21.16 -8.85 -3.14
C ILE A 347 20.88 -8.91 -1.65
N GLN A 348 21.09 -10.07 -1.00
CA GLN A 348 20.95 -10.18 0.46
C GLN A 348 21.86 -9.20 1.19
N ASN A 349 23.13 -9.09 0.80
CA ASN A 349 24.10 -8.20 1.43
C ASN A 349 23.68 -6.73 1.30
N GLU A 350 23.21 -6.31 0.13
CA GLU A 350 22.74 -4.95 -0.09
C GLU A 350 21.47 -4.63 0.71
N LEU A 351 20.51 -5.56 0.74
CA LEU A 351 19.30 -5.40 1.56
C LEU A 351 19.63 -5.35 3.05
N ASN A 352 20.51 -6.23 3.54
CA ASN A 352 20.96 -6.25 4.92
C ASN A 352 21.70 -4.97 5.31
N TYR A 353 22.54 -4.44 4.42
CA TYR A 353 23.19 -3.14 4.61
C TYR A 353 22.16 -2.02 4.77
N GLN A 354 21.15 -1.94 3.89
CA GLN A 354 20.08 -0.93 4.00
C GLN A 354 19.24 -1.10 5.27
N LEU A 355 19.05 -2.35 5.72
CA LEU A 355 18.28 -2.70 6.92
C LEU A 355 19.10 -2.61 8.22
N ASN A 356 20.42 -2.36 8.15
CA ASN A 356 21.34 -2.39 9.29
C ASN A 356 21.27 -3.69 10.11
N VAL A 357 21.33 -4.85 9.43
CA VAL A 357 21.22 -6.20 10.03
C VAL A 357 22.27 -7.18 9.53
#